data_AF-A0A6M2DGD0-F1
#
_entry.id   AF-A0A6M2DGD0-F1
#
_cell.length_a   1.000
_cell.length_b   1.000
_cell.length_c   1.000
_cell.angle_alpha   90.00
_cell.angle_beta   90.00
_cell.angle_gamma   90.00
#
_symmetry.space_group_name_H-M   'P 1'
#
loop_
_entity.id
_entity.type
_entity.pdbx_description
1 polymer ?
#
loop_
_entity_poly.entity_id
_entity_poly.type
_entity_poly.pdbx_seq_one_letter_code
_entity_poly.pdbx_strand_id
1 'polypeptide(L)'
;LQNGMPEEPTTCCMSGCANCVWIEYAEKLTKYYLTKSKEFSSTNNFDKVKKHILDKVLDSNMQAYLMMELRILEKKMKENT
;
A
#
# COMPACT_ATOMS: atom_id res chain seq x y z
N LEU A 1 8.16 -1.46 -21.05
CA LEU A 1 8.35 -0.11 -20.45
C LEU A 1 7.38 0.01 -19.27
N GLN A 2 7.83 -0.27 -18.05
CA GLN A 2 7.02 -0.04 -16.84
C GLN A 2 6.94 1.47 -16.61
N ASN A 3 5.76 2.04 -16.91
CA ASN A 3 5.45 3.45 -16.78
C ASN A 3 5.32 3.84 -15.30
N GLY A 4 6.44 4.03 -14.60
CA GLY A 4 6.54 4.75 -13.31
C GLY A 4 5.83 4.17 -12.09
N MET A 5 5.02 3.11 -12.25
CA MET A 5 4.39 2.40 -11.13
C MET A 5 5.46 1.59 -10.37
N PRO A 6 5.47 1.61 -9.02
CA PRO A 6 6.37 0.79 -8.23
C PRO A 6 6.23 -0.70 -8.57
N GLU A 7 7.31 -1.46 -8.46
CA GLU A 7 7.29 -2.90 -8.69
C GLU A 7 6.72 -3.64 -7.47
N GLU A 8 5.88 -4.66 -7.72
CA GLU A 8 5.37 -5.55 -6.68
C GLU A 8 6.55 -6.29 -6.02
N PRO A 9 6.54 -6.47 -4.69
CA PRO A 9 7.60 -7.20 -4.01
C PRO A 9 7.57 -8.69 -4.39
N THR A 10 8.73 -9.24 -4.76
CA THR A 10 8.85 -10.65 -5.17
C THR A 10 9.11 -11.59 -3.99
N THR A 11 9.49 -11.06 -2.83
CA THR A 11 9.84 -11.83 -1.63
C THR A 11 9.10 -11.31 -0.40
N CYS A 12 8.19 -12.11 0.16
CA CYS A 12 7.49 -11.81 1.41
C CYS A 12 7.88 -12.84 2.48
N CYS A 13 8.30 -12.37 3.66
CA CYS A 13 8.64 -13.27 4.78
C CYS A 13 7.42 -13.89 5.46
N MET A 14 6.19 -13.46 5.09
CA MET A 14 4.91 -13.89 5.69
C MET A 14 4.83 -13.77 7.22
N SER A 15 5.73 -12.99 7.83
CA SER A 15 5.91 -12.94 9.28
C SER A 15 5.53 -11.57 9.89
N GLY A 16 4.96 -10.65 9.10
CA GLY A 16 4.54 -9.34 9.60
C GLY A 16 5.68 -8.52 10.24
N CYS A 17 6.85 -8.46 9.60
CA CYS A 17 8.01 -7.77 10.17
C CYS A 17 7.93 -6.24 10.03
N ALA A 18 8.69 -5.51 10.86
CA ALA A 18 8.76 -4.04 10.84
C ALA A 18 9.23 -3.45 9.48
N ASN A 19 9.95 -4.25 8.68
CA ASN A 19 10.43 -3.88 7.34
C ASN A 19 9.60 -4.56 6.25
N CYS A 20 8.28 -4.62 6.43
CA CYS A 20 7.40 -5.33 5.51
C CYS A 20 7.42 -4.68 4.12
N VAL A 21 7.87 -5.45 3.13
CA VAL A 21 7.96 -5.05 1.72
C VAL A 21 6.62 -4.61 1.13
N TRP A 22 5.50 -5.16 1.62
CA TRP A 22 4.16 -4.79 1.17
C TRP A 22 3.74 -3.42 1.71
N ILE A 23 4.19 -3.04 2.91
CA ILE A 23 3.95 -1.70 3.46
C ILE A 23 4.77 -0.68 2.69
N GLU A 24 6.06 -0.95 2.46
CA GLU A 24 6.92 -0.07 1.65
C GLU A 24 6.37 0.11 0.22
N TYR A 25 5.92 -0.99 -0.39
CA TYR A 25 5.24 -0.95 -1.69
C TYR A 25 3.96 -0.11 -1.63
N ALA A 26 3.13 -0.24 -0.59
CA ALA A 26 1.93 0.56 -0.40
C ALA A 26 2.24 2.06 -0.35
N GLU A 27 3.29 2.46 0.36
CA GLU A 27 3.71 3.85 0.45
C GLU A 27 4.12 4.40 -0.91
N LYS A 28 4.98 3.68 -1.63
CA LYS A 28 5.44 4.08 -2.97
C LYS A 28 4.26 4.16 -3.94
N LEU A 29 3.34 3.19 -3.87
CA LEU A 29 2.19 3.12 -4.78
C LEU A 29 1.19 4.24 -4.49
N THR A 30 0.96 4.54 -3.21
CA THR A 30 0.13 5.67 -2.77
C THR A 30 0.73 6.99 -3.26
N LYS A 31 2.04 7.22 -3.08
CA LYS A 31 2.76 8.39 -3.58
C LYS A 31 2.72 8.49 -5.11
N TYR A 32 2.84 7.38 -5.82
CA TYR A 32 2.71 7.34 -7.28
C TYR A 32 1.33 7.82 -7.73
N TYR A 33 0.25 7.34 -7.11
CA TYR A 33 -1.10 7.80 -7.45
C TYR A 33 -1.33 9.27 -7.06
N LEU A 34 -0.85 9.70 -5.89
CA LEU A 34 -0.86 11.10 -5.43
C LEU A 34 -0.25 12.05 -6.46
N THR A 35 0.95 11.73 -6.93
CA THR A 35 1.70 12.58 -7.88
C THR A 35 1.07 12.62 -9.27
N LYS A 36 0.34 11.57 -9.68
CA LYS A 36 -0.32 11.48 -10.98
C LYS A 36 -1.73 12.08 -10.99
N SER A 37 -2.46 12.03 -9.88
CA SER A 37 -3.81 12.58 -9.79
C SER A 37 -3.79 13.98 -9.17
N LYS A 38 -4.20 15.01 -9.92
CA LYS A 38 -4.52 16.34 -9.36
C LYS A 38 -5.67 16.31 -8.32
N GLU A 39 -6.36 15.17 -8.20
CA GLU A 39 -7.54 14.94 -7.36
C GLU A 39 -7.34 13.69 -6.47
N PHE A 40 -6.35 13.70 -5.58
CA PHE A 40 -6.17 12.63 -4.58
C PHE A 40 -7.04 12.84 -3.32
N SER A 41 -7.97 13.79 -3.31
CA SER A 41 -8.89 13.93 -2.16
C SER A 41 -10.01 12.86 -2.15
N SER A 42 -10.14 12.06 -3.22
CA SER A 42 -11.10 10.95 -3.24
C SER A 42 -10.52 9.72 -2.53
N THR A 43 -11.11 9.38 -1.38
CA THR A 43 -10.98 8.13 -0.59
C THR A 43 -10.72 6.87 -1.45
N ASN A 44 -11.24 6.83 -2.67
CA ASN A 44 -11.07 5.76 -3.66
C ASN A 44 -9.62 5.34 -3.98
N ASN A 45 -8.62 6.22 -3.92
CA ASN A 45 -7.28 5.82 -4.35
C ASN A 45 -6.55 4.95 -3.32
N PHE A 46 -6.71 5.25 -2.03
CA PHE A 46 -6.11 4.44 -0.98
C PHE A 46 -6.79 3.07 -0.87
N ASP A 47 -8.11 3.01 -1.08
CA ASP A 47 -8.84 1.74 -1.10
C ASP A 47 -8.42 0.83 -2.26
N LYS A 48 -8.08 1.39 -3.42
CA LYS A 48 -7.47 0.63 -4.54
C LYS A 48 -6.12 0.03 -4.15
N VAL A 49 -5.27 0.80 -3.46
CA VAL A 49 -3.96 0.31 -2.98
C VAL A 49 -4.15 -0.82 -1.96
N LYS A 50 -5.04 -0.63 -0.97
CA LYS A 50 -5.35 -1.67 0.03
C LYS A 50 -5.83 -2.96 -0.64
N LYS A 51 -6.82 -2.84 -1.54
CA LYS A 51 -7.37 -4.01 -2.23
C LYS A 51 -6.31 -4.73 -3.04
N HIS A 52 -5.52 -3.99 -3.82
CA HIS A 52 -4.47 -4.57 -4.65
C HIS A 52 -3.44 -5.36 -3.81
N ILE A 53 -3.05 -4.87 -2.63
CA ILE A 53 -2.10 -5.57 -1.75
C ILE A 53 -2.75 -6.80 -1.11
N LEU A 54 -3.97 -6.65 -0.57
CA LEU A 54 -4.64 -7.76 0.12
C LEU A 54 -4.99 -8.91 -0.83
N ASP A 55 -5.35 -8.63 -2.08
CA ASP A 55 -5.61 -9.64 -3.11
C ASP A 55 -4.35 -10.47 -3.46
N LYS A 56 -3.14 -9.95 -3.16
CA LYS A 56 -1.85 -10.60 -3.47
C LYS A 56 -1.26 -11.38 -2.30
N VAL A 57 -1.74 -11.14 -1.08
CA VAL A 57 -1.22 -11.76 0.13
C VAL A 57 -2.19 -12.85 0.56
N LEU A 58 -1.78 -14.12 0.44
CA LEU A 58 -2.68 -15.27 0.68
C LEU A 58 -2.78 -15.67 2.16
N ASP A 59 -1.76 -15.37 2.97
CA ASP A 59 -1.75 -15.72 4.39
C ASP A 59 -2.67 -14.79 5.19
N SER A 60 -3.64 -15.37 5.90
CA SER A 60 -4.67 -14.61 6.62
C SER A 60 -4.12 -13.79 7.78
N ASN A 61 -3.09 -14.27 8.48
CA ASN A 61 -2.44 -13.52 9.55
C ASN A 61 -1.72 -12.30 8.98
N MET A 62 -1.05 -12.48 7.83
CA MET A 62 -0.40 -11.41 7.11
C MET A 62 -1.38 -10.39 6.54
N GLN A 63 -2.54 -10.83 6.03
CA GLN A 63 -3.62 -9.93 5.62
C GLN A 63 -4.12 -9.08 6.80
N ALA A 64 -4.37 -9.70 7.96
CA ALA A 64 -4.84 -8.99 9.15
C ALA A 64 -3.81 -7.94 9.62
N TYR A 65 -2.53 -8.31 9.64
CA TYR A 65 -1.43 -7.39 9.93
C TYR A 65 -1.40 -6.20 8.94
N LEU A 66 -1.43 -6.49 7.63
CA LEU A 66 -1.41 -5.45 6.60
C LEU A 66 -2.66 -4.55 6.66
N MET A 67 -3.83 -5.09 6.98
CA MET A 67 -5.03 -4.27 7.16
C MET A 67 -4.86 -3.21 8.26
N MET A 68 -4.21 -3.56 9.36
CA MET A 68 -3.94 -2.62 10.45
C MET A 68 -2.91 -1.57 10.04
N GLU A 69 -1.78 -2.00 9.49
CA GLU A 69 -0.69 -1.11 9.07
C GLU A 69 -1.12 -0.15 7.95
N LEU A 70 -1.87 -0.63 6.95
CA LEU A 70 -2.38 0.20 5.87
C LEU A 70 -3.38 1.27 6.36
N ARG A 71 -4.16 1.00 7.42
CA ARG A 71 -5.01 2.03 8.04
C ARG A 71 -4.19 3.12 8.73
N ILE A 72 -3.10 2.75 9.39
CA ILE A 72 -2.17 3.70 10.02
C ILE A 72 -1.52 4.56 8.93
N LEU A 73 -1.08 3.93 7.84
CA LEU A 73 -0.50 4.62 6.69
C LEU A 73 -1.49 5.62 6.06
N GLU A 74 -2.76 5.24 5.89
CA GLU A 74 -3.79 6.14 5.36
C GLU A 74 -3.94 7.41 6.19
N LYS A 75 -4.01 7.27 7.52
CA LYS A 75 -4.10 8.41 8.44
C LYS A 75 -2.88 9.33 8.30
N LYS A 76 -1.67 8.75 8.32
CA LYS A 76 -0.42 9.50 8.13
C LYS A 76 -0.39 10.26 6.80
N MET A 77 -0.90 9.68 5.72
CA MET A 77 -0.90 10.34 4.40
C MET A 77 -1.91 11.50 4.35
N LYS A 78 -3.08 11.36 5.01
CA LYS A 78 -4.07 12.42 5.15
C LYS A 78 -3.61 13.59 6.03
N GLU A 79 -2.83 13.31 7.06
CA GLU A 79 -2.26 14.34 7.95
C GLU A 79 -1.11 15.13 7.30
N ASN A 80 -0.43 14.54 6.30
CA ASN A 80 0.70 15.14 5.60
C ASN A 80 0.33 15.82 4.26
N THR A 81 -0.96 15.89 3.91
CA THR A 81 -1.49 16.53 2.69
C THR A 81 -2.26 17.79 3.06
#